data_AF-A0A8J5JGL2-F1
#
_entry.id   AF-A0A8J5JGL2-F1
#
_cell.length_a   1.000
_cell.length_b   1.000
_cell.length_c   1.000
_cell.angle_alpha   90.00
_cell.angle_beta   90.00
_cell.angle_gamma   90.00
#
_symmetry.space_group_name_H-M   'P 1'
#
loop_
_entity.id
_entity.type
_entity.pdbx_description
1 polymer ?
#
loop_
_entity_poly.entity_id
_entity_poly.type
_entity_poly.pdbx_seq_one_letter_code
_entity_poly.pdbx_strand_id
1 'polypeptide(L)'
;MSSQGRGGAHYFVLVHPCIIAFIGSGLVMMALTWKCPEVFKNEHLGLLGQFLHWLGTEHNTFMMLVFTPVMTIHVMEAVVAVYLCGTLGLTPPTTVLWVAQILVVGILSLRFLIWPLRDVQNDAKTTKRE
;
A
#
# COMPACT_ATOMS: atom_id res chain seq x y z
N MET A 1 6.27 22.00 -31.73
CA MET A 1 5.41 20.88 -32.18
C MET A 1 6.28 19.65 -32.34
N SER A 2 6.30 18.79 -31.33
CA SER A 2 6.80 17.42 -31.42
C SER A 2 5.74 16.56 -30.73
N SER A 3 4.95 15.88 -31.55
CA SER A 3 3.94 14.92 -31.12
C SER A 3 4.61 13.76 -30.40
N GLN A 4 4.63 13.77 -29.07
CA GLN A 4 4.84 12.55 -28.30
C GLN A 4 3.49 11.82 -28.22
N GLY A 5 3.44 10.66 -28.88
CA GLY A 5 2.24 9.85 -29.02
C GLY A 5 1.65 9.43 -27.68
N ARG A 6 0.33 9.28 -27.67
CA ARG A 6 -0.52 8.70 -26.62
C ARG A 6 -0.19 7.22 -26.35
N GLY A 7 1.05 6.89 -26.01
CA GLY A 7 1.40 5.65 -25.33
C GLY A 7 1.44 5.96 -23.85
N GLY A 8 0.45 5.49 -23.08
CA GLY A 8 0.41 5.75 -21.63
C GLY A 8 1.70 5.27 -20.97
N ALA A 9 2.22 6.05 -20.03
CA ALA A 9 3.50 5.73 -19.41
C ALA A 9 3.39 4.45 -18.57
N HIS A 10 4.40 3.56 -18.71
CA HIS A 10 4.53 2.32 -17.95
C HIS A 10 5.46 2.50 -16.74
N TYR A 11 5.19 3.50 -15.91
CA TYR A 11 5.99 3.77 -14.71
C TYR A 11 5.45 2.98 -13.51
N PHE A 12 6.22 1.99 -13.06
CA PHE A 12 5.95 1.24 -11.84
C PHE A 12 7.26 0.93 -11.12
N VAL A 13 7.29 1.17 -9.81
CA VAL A 13 8.44 0.86 -8.96
C VAL A 13 8.00 -0.13 -7.90
N LEU A 14 8.55 -1.33 -7.97
CA LEU A 14 8.29 -2.37 -6.98
C LEU A 14 9.02 -2.03 -5.68
N VAL A 15 8.30 -2.04 -4.55
CA VAL A 15 8.91 -1.97 -3.22
C VAL A 15 9.74 -3.24 -3.00
N HIS A 16 10.84 -3.13 -2.26
CA HIS A 16 11.71 -4.27 -1.99
C HIS A 16 10.92 -5.51 -1.51
N PRO A 17 11.06 -6.69 -2.13
CA PRO A 17 10.22 -7.86 -1.84
C PRO A 17 10.19 -8.26 -0.36
N CYS A 18 11.32 -8.16 0.35
CA CYS A 18 11.35 -8.43 1.80
C CYS A 18 10.46 -7.48 2.61
N ILE A 19 10.32 -6.22 2.20
CA ILE A 19 9.45 -5.25 2.87
C ILE A 19 7.99 -5.61 2.58
N ILE A 20 7.67 -5.96 1.33
CA ILE A 20 6.32 -6.41 0.94
C ILE A 20 5.94 -7.66 1.75
N ALA A 21 6.83 -8.65 1.83
CA ALA A 21 6.58 -9.88 2.58
C ALA A 21 6.40 -9.60 4.09
N PHE A 22 7.23 -8.73 4.66
CA PHE A 22 7.16 -8.38 6.07
C PHE A 22 5.85 -7.64 6.41
N ILE A 23 5.51 -6.57 5.68
CA ILE A 23 4.27 -5.80 5.93
C ILE A 23 3.03 -6.62 5.57
N GLY A 24 3.05 -7.32 4.44
CA GLY A 24 1.95 -8.16 3.99
C GLY A 24 1.65 -9.30 4.97
N SER A 25 2.67 -9.98 5.49
CA SER A 25 2.47 -10.99 6.55
C SER A 25 1.93 -10.36 7.83
N GLY A 26 2.39 -9.18 8.22
CA GLY A 26 1.83 -8.40 9.33
C GLY A 26 0.33 -8.13 9.18
N LEU A 27 -0.11 -7.61 8.02
CA LEU A 27 -1.53 -7.34 7.74
C LEU A 27 -2.38 -8.62 7.79
N VAL A 28 -1.89 -9.70 7.19
CA VAL A 28 -2.57 -11.01 7.21
C VAL A 28 -2.67 -11.53 8.63
N MET A 29 -1.58 -11.49 9.41
CA MET A 29 -1.59 -11.90 10.82
C MET A 29 -2.59 -11.07 11.63
N MET A 30 -2.60 -9.74 11.48
CA MET A 30 -3.58 -8.88 12.15
C MET A 30 -5.03 -9.24 11.81
N ALA A 31 -5.31 -9.48 10.52
CA ALA A 31 -6.64 -9.87 10.05
C ALA A 31 -7.07 -11.22 10.63
N LEU A 32 -6.17 -12.22 10.59
CA LEU A 32 -6.41 -13.54 11.15
C LEU A 32 -6.59 -13.47 12.67
N THR A 33 -5.79 -12.68 13.38
CA THR A 33 -5.91 -12.52 14.83
C THR A 33 -7.25 -11.92 15.20
N TRP A 34 -7.74 -10.95 14.42
CA TRP A 34 -9.07 -10.36 14.66
C TRP A 34 -10.22 -11.31 14.30
N LYS A 35 -10.16 -11.98 13.14
CA LYS A 35 -11.31 -12.72 12.58
C LYS A 35 -11.32 -14.21 12.91
N CYS A 36 -10.17 -14.84 13.05
CA CYS A 36 -10.03 -16.28 13.22
C CYS A 36 -8.79 -16.61 14.09
N PRO A 37 -8.79 -16.26 15.39
CA PRO A 37 -7.64 -16.47 16.26
C PRO A 37 -7.26 -17.94 16.43
N GLU A 38 -8.20 -18.86 16.24
CA GLU A 38 -7.99 -20.32 16.33
C GLU A 38 -6.91 -20.85 15.37
N VAL A 39 -6.63 -20.13 14.27
CA VAL A 39 -5.53 -20.47 13.35
C VAL A 39 -4.17 -20.51 14.07
N PHE A 40 -4.03 -19.71 15.14
CA PHE A 40 -2.79 -19.59 15.91
C PHE A 40 -2.68 -20.54 17.10
N LYS A 41 -3.68 -21.39 17.32
CA LYS A 41 -3.70 -22.36 18.42
C LYS A 41 -2.69 -23.50 18.23
N ASN A 42 -2.27 -23.75 16.99
CA ASN A 42 -1.31 -24.79 16.66
C ASN A 42 0.12 -24.37 17.05
N GLU A 43 0.92 -25.31 17.58
CA GLU A 43 2.27 -25.04 18.11
C GLU A 43 3.31 -24.64 17.05
N HIS A 44 2.97 -24.65 15.76
CA HIS A 44 3.90 -24.37 14.66
C HIS A 44 4.54 -22.96 14.72
N LEU A 45 3.86 -21.98 15.32
CA LEU A 45 4.37 -20.60 15.47
C LEU A 45 4.97 -20.34 16.86
N GLY A 46 5.00 -21.35 17.73
CA GLY A 46 5.53 -21.26 19.09
C GLY A 46 4.92 -20.10 19.89
N LEU A 47 5.78 -19.33 20.55
CA LEU A 47 5.38 -18.22 21.42
C LEU A 47 4.63 -17.10 20.67
N LEU A 48 4.99 -16.86 19.41
CA LEU A 48 4.28 -15.87 18.58
C LEU A 48 2.84 -16.32 18.32
N GLY A 49 2.61 -17.60 18.04
CA GLY A 49 1.27 -18.16 17.86
C GLY A 49 0.42 -18.02 19.12
N GLN A 50 0.97 -18.39 20.27
CA GLN A 50 0.28 -18.24 21.56
C GLN A 50 -0.08 -16.78 21.86
N PHE A 51 0.83 -15.84 21.58
CA PHE A 51 0.57 -14.42 21.73
C PHE A 51 -0.53 -13.92 20.78
N LEU A 52 -0.48 -14.28 19.50
CA LEU A 52 -1.49 -13.88 18.52
C LEU A 52 -2.86 -14.49 18.85
N HIS A 53 -2.91 -15.72 19.33
CA HIS A 53 -4.15 -16.34 19.81
C HIS A 53 -4.72 -15.55 21.00
N TRP A 54 -3.91 -15.33 22.05
CA TRP A 54 -4.31 -14.56 23.22
C TRP A 54 -4.80 -13.14 22.87
N LEU A 55 -4.08 -12.46 21.98
CA LEU A 55 -4.44 -11.13 21.52
C LEU A 55 -5.80 -11.12 20.79
N GLY A 56 -6.08 -12.16 20.01
CA GLY A 56 -7.32 -12.29 19.26
C GLY A 56 -8.52 -12.73 20.09
N THR A 57 -8.32 -13.48 21.19
CA THR A 57 -9.41 -13.92 22.08
C THR A 57 -9.69 -12.91 23.20
N GLU A 58 -8.64 -12.42 23.88
CA GLU A 58 -8.79 -11.53 25.04
C GLU A 58 -8.87 -10.05 24.64
N HIS A 59 -8.23 -9.67 23.53
CA HIS A 59 -8.13 -8.28 23.07
C HIS A 59 -8.70 -8.08 21.66
N ASN A 60 -9.74 -8.82 21.30
CA ASN A 60 -10.34 -8.78 19.96
C ASN A 60 -10.79 -7.35 19.56
N THR A 61 -11.40 -6.60 20.47
CA THR A 61 -11.82 -5.22 20.22
C THR A 61 -10.64 -4.30 19.93
N PHE A 62 -9.51 -4.48 20.63
CA PHE A 62 -8.29 -3.74 20.32
C PHE A 62 -7.79 -4.08 18.91
N MET A 63 -7.80 -5.35 18.53
CA MET A 63 -7.41 -5.77 17.19
C MET A 63 -8.30 -5.20 16.10
N MET A 64 -9.61 -5.12 16.32
CA MET A 64 -10.53 -4.38 15.45
C MET A 64 -10.15 -2.90 15.34
N LEU A 65 -9.92 -2.24 16.49
CA LEU A 65 -9.60 -0.81 16.54
C LEU A 65 -8.26 -0.46 15.90
N VAL A 66 -7.31 -1.39 15.81
CA VAL A 66 -6.06 -1.18 15.07
C VAL A 66 -6.21 -1.55 13.59
N PHE A 67 -6.79 -2.73 13.29
CA PHE A 67 -6.89 -3.22 11.92
C PHE A 67 -7.78 -2.33 11.04
N THR A 68 -8.94 -1.89 11.56
CA THR A 68 -9.89 -1.10 10.79
C THR A 68 -9.26 0.22 10.30
N PRO A 69 -8.66 1.08 11.16
CA PRO A 69 -7.99 2.29 10.69
C PRO A 69 -6.82 2.04 9.75
N VAL A 70 -5.99 1.01 10.00
CA VAL A 70 -4.87 0.67 9.11
C VAL A 70 -5.37 0.38 7.70
N MET A 71 -6.39 -0.47 7.56
CA MET A 71 -6.98 -0.76 6.25
C MET A 71 -7.68 0.45 5.64
N THR A 72 -8.36 1.27 6.45
CA THR A 72 -8.96 2.52 5.95
C THR A 72 -7.89 3.45 5.36
N ILE A 73 -6.75 3.62 6.03
CA ILE A 73 -5.63 4.44 5.53
C ILE A 73 -5.11 3.87 4.22
N HIS A 74 -4.85 2.56 4.14
CA HIS A 74 -4.38 1.91 2.91
C HIS A 74 -5.35 2.09 1.74
N VAL A 75 -6.67 2.01 1.98
CA VAL A 75 -7.69 2.26 0.97
C VAL A 75 -7.68 3.73 0.52
N MET A 76 -7.57 4.69 1.45
CA MET A 76 -7.48 6.10 1.12
C MET A 76 -6.23 6.40 0.28
N GLU A 77 -5.09 5.81 0.62
CA GLU A 77 -3.85 5.91 -0.15
C GLU A 77 -3.99 5.30 -1.55
N ALA A 78 -4.69 4.18 -1.69
CA ALA A 78 -4.97 3.57 -2.99
C ALA A 78 -5.87 4.47 -3.86
N VAL A 79 -6.86 5.14 -3.26
CA VAL A 79 -7.69 6.14 -3.97
C VAL A 79 -6.83 7.32 -4.44
N VAL A 80 -5.94 7.84 -3.59
CA VAL A 80 -4.98 8.87 -3.98
C VAL A 80 -4.09 8.39 -5.13
N ALA A 81 -3.63 7.13 -5.10
CA ALA A 81 -2.82 6.56 -6.15
C ALA A 81 -3.52 6.53 -7.51
N VAL A 82 -4.81 6.18 -7.56
CA VAL A 82 -5.61 6.21 -8.80
C VAL A 82 -5.65 7.62 -9.38
N TYR A 83 -5.88 8.63 -8.53
CA TYR A 83 -5.89 10.04 -8.95
C TYR A 83 -4.51 10.48 -9.50
N LEU A 84 -3.42 10.15 -8.80
CA LEU A 84 -2.06 10.48 -9.22
C LEU A 84 -1.65 9.74 -10.50
N CYS A 85 -2.02 8.46 -10.66
CA CYS A 85 -1.79 7.69 -11.89
C CYS A 85 -2.50 8.33 -13.09
N GLY A 86 -3.75 8.79 -12.91
CA GLY A 86 -4.49 9.51 -13.94
C GLY A 86 -3.82 10.84 -14.30
N THR A 87 -3.34 11.58 -13.31
CA THR A 87 -2.61 12.85 -13.51
C THR A 87 -1.28 12.65 -14.26
N LEU A 88 -0.60 11.53 -14.01
CA LEU A 88 0.63 11.12 -14.69
C LEU A 88 0.39 10.46 -16.06
N GLY A 89 -0.85 10.23 -16.46
CA GLY A 89 -1.17 9.55 -17.72
C GLY A 89 -0.71 8.08 -17.76
N LEU A 90 -0.68 7.40 -16.60
CA LEU A 90 -0.31 5.99 -16.52
C LEU A 90 -1.40 5.09 -17.12
N THR A 91 -0.98 3.94 -17.67
CA THR A 91 -1.92 2.97 -18.25
C THR A 91 -2.77 2.27 -17.16
N PRO A 92 -3.99 1.80 -17.47
CA PRO A 92 -4.82 1.08 -16.49
C PRO A 92 -4.14 -0.14 -15.86
N PRO A 93 -3.41 -1.00 -16.61
CA PRO A 93 -2.68 -2.11 -15.99
C PRO A 93 -1.63 -1.64 -14.97
N THR A 94 -0.91 -0.56 -15.27
CA THR A 94 0.07 0.03 -14.36
C THR A 94 -0.61 0.60 -13.10
N THR A 95 -1.77 1.25 -13.25
CA THR A 95 -2.57 1.75 -12.12
C THR A 95 -3.01 0.60 -11.19
N VAL A 96 -3.42 -0.54 -11.75
CA VAL A 96 -3.80 -1.72 -10.95
C VAL A 96 -2.61 -2.23 -10.12
N LEU A 97 -1.41 -2.28 -10.68
CA LEU A 97 -0.20 -2.66 -9.95
C LEU A 97 0.11 -1.70 -8.80
N TRP A 98 -0.03 -0.39 -9.03
CA TRP A 98 0.12 0.63 -7.98
C TRP A 98 -0.90 0.44 -6.85
N VAL A 99 -2.18 0.28 -7.19
CA VAL A 99 -3.25 0.05 -6.22
C VAL A 99 -2.98 -1.21 -5.40
N ALA A 100 -2.62 -2.33 -6.05
CA ALA A 100 -2.32 -3.58 -5.37
C ALA A 100 -1.15 -3.43 -4.39
N GLN A 101 -0.04 -2.82 -4.80
CA GLN A 101 1.12 -2.61 -3.93
C GLN A 101 0.79 -1.64 -2.77
N ILE A 102 0.02 -0.58 -3.00
CA ILE A 102 -0.34 0.39 -1.96
C ILE A 102 -1.30 -0.21 -0.94
N LEU A 103 -2.24 -1.05 -1.36
CA LEU A 103 -3.11 -1.77 -0.41
C LEU A 103 -2.31 -2.65 0.55
N VAL A 104 -1.14 -3.14 0.16
CA VAL A 104 -0.27 -3.97 1.02
C VAL A 104 0.73 -3.12 1.82
N VAL A 105 1.45 -2.21 1.16
CA VAL A 105 2.62 -1.52 1.74
C VAL A 105 2.30 -0.09 2.21
N GLY A 106 1.15 0.45 1.80
CA GLY A 106 0.69 1.79 2.14
C GLY A 106 1.60 2.91 1.64
N ILE A 107 1.79 3.93 2.49
CA ILE A 107 2.58 5.15 2.22
C ILE A 107 3.99 4.89 1.65
N LEU A 108 4.63 3.78 2.04
CA LEU A 108 5.97 3.43 1.57
C LEU A 108 6.02 3.13 0.06
N SER A 109 4.89 2.70 -0.50
CA SER A 109 4.70 2.59 -1.94
C SER A 109 4.28 3.93 -2.54
N LEU A 110 3.31 4.62 -1.93
CA LEU A 110 2.75 5.87 -2.45
C LEU A 110 3.80 6.98 -2.64
N ARG A 111 4.85 7.03 -1.80
CA ARG A 111 5.94 8.01 -1.93
C ARG A 111 6.61 8.00 -3.31
N PHE A 112 6.68 6.85 -3.96
CA PHE A 112 7.27 6.70 -5.30
C PHE A 112 6.38 7.31 -6.40
N LEU A 113 5.09 7.56 -6.12
CA LEU A 113 4.19 8.22 -7.04
C LEU A 113 4.14 9.74 -6.80
N ILE A 114 4.32 10.17 -5.55
CA ILE A 114 4.33 11.60 -5.17
C ILE A 114 5.60 12.29 -5.67
N TRP A 115 6.77 11.65 -5.54
CA TRP A 115 8.04 12.29 -5.87
C TRP A 115 8.17 12.68 -7.35
N PRO A 116 7.85 11.80 -8.33
CA PRO A 116 7.88 12.18 -9.75
C PRO A 116 6.94 13.34 -10.08
N LEU A 117 5.74 13.37 -9.47
CA LEU A 117 4.80 14.47 -9.66
C LEU A 117 5.33 15.80 -9.15
N ARG A 118 6.04 15.79 -8.02
CA ARG A 118 6.65 16.99 -7.46
C ARG A 118 7.69 17.57 -8.43
N ASP A 119 8.51 16.72 -9.04
CA ASP A 119 9.57 17.16 -9.95
C ASP A 119 8.95 17.77 -11.23
N VAL A 120 7.96 17.09 -11.83
CA VAL A 120 7.20 17.63 -12.98
C VAL A 120 6.55 18.98 -12.69
N GLN A 121 5.97 19.15 -11.49
CA GLN A 121 5.36 20.42 -11.09
C GLN A 121 6.39 21.54 -10.86
N ASN A 122 7.58 21.20 -10.37
CA ASN A 122 8.66 22.17 -10.15
C ASN A 122 9.21 22.66 -11.50
N ASP A 123 9.43 21.76 -12.45
CA ASP A 123 9.91 22.11 -13.79
C ASP A 123 8.94 23.04 -14.51
N ALA A 124 7.63 22.72 -14.46
CA ALA A 124 6.58 23.55 -15.05
C ALA A 124 6.48 24.96 -14.42
N LYS A 125 6.86 25.11 -13.15
CA LYS A 125 6.92 26.43 -12.50
C LYS A 125 8.15 27.23 -12.92
N THR A 126 9.30 26.57 -13.13
CA THR A 126 10.54 27.21 -13.58
C THR A 126 10.39 27.75 -15.00
N THR A 127 9.85 26.96 -15.94
CA THR A 127 9.63 27.40 -17.33
C THR A 127 8.68 28.59 -17.47
N LYS A 128 7.76 28.82 -16.52
CA LYS A 128 6.86 29.98 -16.53
C LYS A 128 7.48 31.27 -15.99
N ARG A 129 8.67 31.21 -15.39
CA ARG A 129 9.36 32.35 -14.79
C ARG A 129 10.48 32.93 -15.68
N GLU A 130 10.84 32.22 -16.75
CA GLU A 130 11.74 32.67 -17.82
C GLU A 130 10.94 33.31 -18.96
#